data_AF-A0A8S2ZLL4-F1
#
_entry.id   AF-A0A8S2ZLL4-F1
#
_cell.length_a   1.000
_cell.length_b   1.000
_cell.length_c   1.000
_cell.angle_alpha   90.00
_cell.angle_beta   90.00
_cell.angle_gamma   90.00
#
_symmetry.space_group_name_H-M   'P 1'
#
loop_
_entity.id
_entity.type
_entity.pdbx_description
1 polymer ?
#
loop_
_entity_poly.entity_id
_entity_poly.type
_entity_poly.pdbx_seq_one_letter_code
_entity_poly.pdbx_strand_id
1 'polypeptide(L)'
;MLFSEGFSLAKMLAKKMTVLYKLSREQLSKQHHYDFGLRALKSVLVMAGELKRSSAELPEDLVLMRALRDMNMPKFVYEDVPLFQGLIA
;
A
#
# COMPACT_ATOMS: atom_id res chain seq x y z
N MET A 1 -13.28 2.83 -5.16
CA MET A 1 -12.76 1.53 -4.71
C MET A 1 -12.69 1.44 -3.20
N LEU A 2 -11.87 2.23 -2.47
CA LEU A 2 -11.81 2.15 -1.00
C LEU A 2 -13.19 2.21 -0.30
N PHE A 3 -14.05 3.18 -0.64
CA PHE A 3 -15.43 3.23 -0.11
C PHE A 3 -16.23 1.96 -0.43
N SER A 4 -16.08 1.42 -1.64
CA SER A 4 -16.75 0.19 -2.07
C SER A 4 -16.23 -1.06 -1.34
N GLU A 5 -15.01 -1.01 -0.82
CA GLU A 5 -14.39 -2.07 0.01
C GLU A 5 -14.70 -1.92 1.51
N GLY A 6 -15.52 -0.93 1.90
CA GLY A 6 -15.94 -0.73 3.28
C GLY A 6 -15.06 0.22 4.11
N PHE A 7 -14.19 1.00 3.47
CA PHE A 7 -13.38 2.02 4.15
C PHE A 7 -14.15 3.33 4.30
N SER A 8 -14.44 3.73 5.53
CA SER A 8 -15.06 5.01 5.89
C SER A 8 -14.12 6.21 5.74
N LEU A 9 -12.82 6.02 5.99
CA LEU A 9 -11.78 7.05 5.90
C LEU A 9 -11.13 7.12 4.50
N ALA A 10 -11.79 6.58 3.48
CA ALA A 10 -11.25 6.38 2.13
C ALA A 10 -10.54 7.61 1.54
N LYS A 11 -11.05 8.82 1.74
CA LYS A 11 -10.43 10.06 1.23
C LYS A 11 -9.06 10.35 1.86
N MET A 12 -8.93 10.15 3.16
CA MET A 12 -7.65 10.33 3.88
C MET A 12 -6.66 9.25 3.48
N LEU A 13 -7.12 8.00 3.44
CA LEU A 13 -6.32 6.83 3.10
C LEU A 13 -5.80 6.87 1.67
N ALA A 14 -6.63 7.33 0.72
CA ALA A 14 -6.21 7.55 -0.66
C ALA A 14 -5.03 8.53 -0.74
N LYS A 15 -5.06 9.64 0.02
CA LYS A 15 -3.94 10.59 0.06
C LYS A 15 -2.66 9.93 0.58
N LYS A 16 -2.74 9.19 1.70
CA LYS A 16 -1.57 8.47 2.27
C LYS A 16 -0.95 7.52 1.23
N MET A 17 -1.79 6.73 0.57
CA MET A 17 -1.36 5.78 -0.46
C MET A 17 -0.71 6.46 -1.68
N THR A 18 -1.31 7.56 -2.18
CA THR A 18 -0.73 8.32 -3.29
C THR A 18 0.63 8.92 -2.93
N VAL A 19 0.76 9.48 -1.72
CA VAL A 19 2.05 10.02 -1.24
C VAL A 19 3.09 8.92 -1.11
N LEU A 20 2.73 7.77 -0.51
CA LEU A 20 3.64 6.62 -0.38
C LEU A 20 4.16 6.19 -1.75
N TYR A 21 3.28 5.96 -2.74
CA TYR A 21 3.70 5.52 -4.07
C TYR A 21 4.53 6.55 -4.81
N LYS A 22 4.26 7.85 -4.59
CA LYS A 22 5.10 8.93 -5.12
C LYS A 22 6.51 8.85 -4.52
N LEU A 23 6.62 8.78 -3.18
CA LEU A 23 7.91 8.71 -2.49
C LEU A 23 8.67 7.43 -2.82
N SER A 24 8.01 6.28 -2.90
CA SER A 24 8.63 5.02 -3.33
C SER A 24 9.25 5.14 -4.72
N ARG A 25 8.58 5.80 -5.66
CA ARG A 25 9.13 6.02 -7.01
C ARG A 25 10.32 6.98 -7.04
N GLU A 26 10.37 7.93 -6.12
CA GLU A 26 11.41 8.95 -6.04
C GLU A 26 12.65 8.50 -5.26
N GLN A 27 12.47 7.65 -4.24
CA GLN A 27 13.52 7.29 -3.29
C GLN A 27 14.08 5.88 -3.47
N LEU A 28 13.29 4.93 -3.98
CA LEU A 28 13.78 3.57 -4.21
C LEU A 28 14.59 3.48 -5.49
N SER A 29 15.43 2.45 -5.58
CA SER A 29 16.22 2.21 -6.78
C SER A 29 15.35 1.95 -8.02
N LYS A 30 15.85 2.29 -9.21
CA LYS A 30 15.14 2.08 -10.48
C LYS A 30 15.27 0.62 -10.92
N GLN A 31 14.32 -0.22 -10.51
CA GLN A 31 14.23 -1.61 -10.96
C GLN A 31 13.17 -1.78 -12.05
N HIS A 32 13.46 -2.61 -13.07
CA HIS A 32 12.52 -2.88 -14.17
C HIS A 32 11.23 -3.57 -13.71
N HIS A 33 11.28 -4.33 -12.62
CA HIS A 33 10.15 -5.11 -12.10
C HIS A 33 9.31 -4.33 -11.06
N TYR A 34 9.68 -3.10 -10.71
CA TYR A 34 8.88 -2.29 -9.81
C TYR A 34 7.66 -1.73 -10.53
N ASP A 35 6.47 -2.07 -10.03
CA ASP A 35 5.19 -1.61 -10.57
C ASP A 35 4.43 -0.77 -9.54
N PHE A 36 4.47 0.55 -9.74
CA PHE A 36 3.69 1.54 -8.97
C PHE A 36 2.50 2.08 -9.78
N GLY A 37 2.10 1.38 -10.85
CA GLY A 37 0.99 1.76 -11.70
C GLY A 37 -0.39 1.44 -11.10
N LEU A 38 -1.44 1.88 -11.81
CA LEU A 38 -2.83 1.69 -11.36
C LEU A 38 -3.26 0.22 -11.28
N ARG A 39 -2.60 -0.67 -12.03
CA ARG A 39 -2.88 -2.12 -12.00
C ARG A 39 -2.46 -2.72 -10.66
N ALA A 40 -1.22 -2.47 -10.24
CA ALA A 40 -0.74 -2.88 -8.92
C ALA A 40 -1.59 -2.27 -7.80
N LEU A 41 -1.98 -0.99 -7.95
CA LEU A 41 -2.85 -0.30 -7.01
C LEU A 41 -4.21 -1.00 -6.84
N LYS A 42 -4.84 -1.42 -7.94
CA LYS A 42 -6.12 -2.14 -7.90
C LYS A 42 -6.00 -3.42 -7.05
N SER A 43 -4.94 -4.20 -7.23
CA SER A 43 -4.73 -5.43 -6.47
C SER A 43 -4.56 -5.17 -4.97
N VAL A 44 -3.83 -4.10 -4.60
CA VAL A 44 -3.69 -3.68 -3.19
C VAL A 44 -5.05 -3.36 -2.58
N LEU A 45 -5.90 -2.64 -3.31
CA LEU A 45 -7.23 -2.26 -2.81
C LEU A 45 -8.15 -3.46 -2.59
N VAL A 46 -8.11 -4.46 -3.49
CA VAL A 46 -8.87 -5.70 -3.34
C VAL A 46 -8.41 -6.47 -2.10
N MET A 47 -7.10 -6.66 -1.94
CA MET A 47 -6.52 -7.32 -0.76
C MET A 47 -6.81 -6.56 0.53
N ALA A 48 -6.76 -5.22 0.51
CA ALA A 48 -7.11 -4.39 1.67
C ALA A 48 -8.59 -4.56 2.06
N GLY A 49 -9.50 -4.71 1.10
CA GLY A 49 -10.90 -5.01 1.36
C GLY A 49 -11.11 -6.38 2.02
N GLU A 50 -10.40 -7.40 1.54
CA GLU A 50 -10.41 -8.74 2.16
C GLU A 50 -9.86 -8.72 3.59
N LEU A 51 -8.76 -8.00 3.80
CA LEU A 51 -8.19 -7.80 5.13
C LEU A 51 -9.13 -7.03 6.06
N LYS A 52 -9.84 -6.01 5.56
CA LYS A 52 -10.81 -5.26 6.37
C LYS A 52 -11.98 -6.14 6.82
N ARG A 53 -12.50 -6.98 5.92
CA ARG A 53 -13.60 -7.91 6.24
C ARG A 53 -13.19 -8.98 7.26
N SER A 54 -11.96 -9.49 7.17
CA SER A 54 -11.44 -10.48 8.12
C SER A 54 -10.97 -9.88 9.45
N SER A 55 -10.75 -8.56 9.50
CA SER A 55 -10.22 -7.85 10.66
C SER A 55 -11.06 -6.59 10.97
N ALA A 56 -12.35 -6.77 11.27
CA ALA A 56 -13.30 -5.68 11.42
C ALA A 56 -12.89 -4.63 12.47
N GLU A 57 -12.30 -5.09 13.59
CA GLU A 57 -11.87 -4.25 14.71
C GLU A 57 -10.57 -3.48 14.46
N LEU A 58 -9.81 -3.81 13.42
CA LEU A 58 -8.57 -3.11 13.14
C LEU A 58 -8.83 -1.72 12.54
N PRO A 59 -8.02 -0.71 12.95
CA PRO A 59 -8.00 0.59 12.31
C PRO A 59 -7.79 0.48 10.80
N GLU A 60 -8.59 1.22 10.03
CA GLU A 60 -8.58 1.16 8.57
C GLU A 60 -7.22 1.55 7.96
N ASP A 61 -6.50 2.47 8.60
CA ASP A 61 -5.16 2.86 8.18
C ASP A 61 -4.16 1.72 8.37
N LEU A 62 -4.21 1.02 9.51
CA LEU A 62 -3.35 -0.15 9.75
C LEU A 62 -3.64 -1.27 8.74
N VAL A 63 -4.92 -1.52 8.43
CA VAL A 63 -5.31 -2.50 7.41
C VAL A 63 -4.73 -2.15 6.04
N LEU A 64 -4.85 -0.89 5.62
CA LEU A 64 -4.31 -0.44 4.34
C LEU A 64 -2.79 -0.51 4.30
N MET A 65 -2.10 -0.06 5.36
CA MET A 65 -0.63 -0.13 5.43
C MET A 65 -0.13 -1.57 5.43
N ARG A 66 -0.82 -2.49 6.09
CA ARG A 66 -0.51 -3.92 6.03
C ARG A 66 -0.65 -4.47 4.61
N ALA A 67 -1.75 -4.17 3.92
CA ALA A 67 -1.95 -4.60 2.53
C ALA A 67 -0.85 -4.05 1.60
N LEU A 68 -0.51 -2.76 1.74
CA LEU A 68 0.56 -2.11 0.97
C LEU A 68 1.91 -2.76 1.24
N ARG A 69 2.23 -3.07 2.50
CA ARG A 69 3.48 -3.73 2.87
C ARG A 69 3.56 -5.13 2.26
N ASP A 70 2.55 -5.95 2.51
CA ASP A 70 2.56 -7.37 2.16
C ASP A 70 2.57 -7.56 0.63
N MET A 71 1.98 -6.64 -0.14
CA MET A 71 2.00 -6.67 -1.62
C MET A 71 3.28 -6.17 -2.27
N ASN A 72 4.06 -5.32 -1.59
CA ASN A 72 5.22 -4.65 -2.19
C ASN A 72 6.55 -5.18 -1.67
N MET A 73 6.66 -5.52 -0.37
CA MET A 73 7.89 -6.03 0.25
C MET A 73 8.52 -7.20 -0.51
N PRO A 74 7.78 -8.23 -0.97
CA PRO A 74 8.41 -9.37 -1.66
C PRO A 74 9.03 -9.03 -3.01
N LYS A 75 8.74 -7.84 -3.57
CA LYS A 75 9.23 -7.39 -4.87
C LYS A 75 10.50 -6.55 -4.74
N PHE A 76 10.79 -6.02 -3.57
CA PHE A 76 11.91 -5.11 -3.38
C PHE A 76 13.22 -5.87 -3.21
N VAL A 77 14.28 -5.29 -3.78
CA VAL A 77 15.64 -5.74 -3.49
C VAL A 77 16.01 -5.43 -2.05
N TYR A 78 16.99 -6.15 -1.50
CA TYR A 78 17.36 -6.08 -0.09
C TYR A 78 17.69 -4.65 0.36
N GLU A 79 18.35 -3.86 -0.49
CA GLU A 79 18.77 -2.50 -0.22
C GLU A 79 17.60 -1.51 -0.11
N ASP A 80 16.50 -1.77 -0.82
CA ASP A 80 15.31 -0.91 -0.87
C ASP A 80 14.32 -1.21 0.27
N VAL A 81 14.42 -2.38 0.89
CA VAL A 81 13.52 -2.80 1.98
C VAL A 81 13.56 -1.83 3.18
N PRO A 82 14.73 -1.44 3.73
CA PRO A 82 14.79 -0.49 4.85
C PRO A 82 14.23 0.89 4.47
N LEU A 83 14.46 1.34 3.23
CA LEU A 83 13.94 2.61 2.73
C LEU A 83 12.41 2.58 2.71
N PHE A 84 11.82 1.52 2.16
CA PHE A 84 10.37 1.37 2.12
C PHE A 84 9.74 1.24 3.51
N GLN A 85 10.39 0.54 4.45
CA GLN A 85 9.95 0.48 5.84
C GLN A 85 9.94 1.86 6.51
N GLY A 86 10.91 2.71 6.20
CA GLY A 86 10.93 4.10 6.66
C GLY A 86 9.79 4.95 6.08
N LEU A 87 9.33 4.66 4.86
CA LEU A 87 8.22 5.38 4.21
C LEU A 87 6.84 4.96 4.72
N ILE A 88 6.69 3.74 5.22
CA ILE A 88 5.41 3.19 5.69
C ILE A 88 5.17 3.36 7.20
N ALA A 89 6.17 3.88 7.92
CA ALA A 89 6.14 4.13 9.36
C ALA A 89 5.16 5.23 9.78
#